data_AF-A0A7U9XGZ3-F1
#
_entry.id   AF-A0A7U9XGZ3-F1
#
_cell.length_a   1.000
_cell.length_b   1.000
_cell.length_c   1.000
_cell.angle_alpha   90.00
_cell.angle_beta   90.00
_cell.angle_gamma   90.00
#
_symmetry.space_group_name_H-M   'P 1'
#
loop_
_entity.id
_entity.type
_entity.pdbx_description
1 polymer ?
#
loop_
_entity_poly.entity_id
_entity_poly.type
_entity_poly.pdbx_seq_one_letter_code
_entity_poly.pdbx_strand_id
1 'polypeptide(L)' 'MSKYTHHPKRAHNCVFCNNWIGDAQMQFKNSVAGYEYEASAKGKCTRRNGASTGACYSCPSYEPSMDARKLL' A
#
# COMPACT_ATOMS: atom_id res chain seq x y z
N MET A 1 -8.00 13.76 -7.09
CA MET A 1 -8.43 12.36 -6.87
C MET A 1 -8.85 12.16 -5.43
N SER A 2 -9.65 11.13 -5.14
CA SER A 2 -10.04 10.78 -3.76
C SER A 2 -8.87 10.12 -3.03
N LYS A 3 -8.53 10.61 -1.84
CA LYS A 3 -7.55 9.99 -0.94
C LYS A 3 -8.25 9.05 0.04
N TYR A 4 -7.59 7.96 0.38
CA TYR A 4 -8.07 6.95 1.33
C TYR A 4 -7.15 6.89 2.52
N THR A 5 -7.73 6.77 3.72
CA THR A 5 -6.97 6.61 4.95
C THR A 5 -7.19 5.22 5.50
N HIS A 6 -6.13 4.42 5.52
CA HIS A 6 -6.18 3.07 6.03
C HIS A 6 -4.99 2.73 6.91
N HIS A 7 -5.27 1.90 7.90
CA HIS A 7 -4.26 1.32 8.76
C HIS A 7 -3.70 0.04 8.12
N PRO A 8 -2.37 -0.09 7.93
CA PRO A 8 -1.76 -1.25 7.27
C PRO A 8 -2.12 -2.59 7.93
N LYS A 9 -2.29 -2.60 9.26
CA LYS A 9 -2.75 -3.76 10.05
C LYS A 9 -4.19 -4.21 9.73
N ARG A 10 -5.03 -3.31 9.24
CA ARG A 10 -6.46 -3.56 8.98
C ARG A 10 -6.75 -3.76 7.50
N ALA A 11 -5.97 -3.12 6.63
CA ALA A 11 -6.14 -3.19 5.18
C ALA A 11 -4.83 -3.60 4.51
N HIS A 12 -4.80 -4.81 3.95
CA HIS A 12 -3.64 -5.35 3.23
C HIS A 12 -3.59 -4.85 1.77
N ASN A 13 -3.70 -3.53 1.60
CA ASN A 13 -3.70 -2.89 0.28
C ASN A 13 -2.32 -2.98 -0.36
N CYS A 14 -2.25 -3.13 -1.68
CA CYS A 14 -0.96 -3.26 -2.36
C CYS A 14 -0.07 -2.03 -2.14
N VAL A 15 -0.62 -0.82 -2.03
CA VAL A 15 0.14 0.40 -1.73
C VAL A 15 1.02 0.29 -0.46
N PHE A 16 0.61 -0.54 0.51
CA PHE A 16 1.36 -0.75 1.75
C PHE A 16 2.36 -1.91 1.64
N CYS A 17 2.38 -2.63 0.52
CA CYS A 17 3.30 -3.71 0.29
C CYS A 17 4.67 -3.20 -0.18
N ASN A 18 5.71 -3.94 0.21
CA ASN A 18 7.09 -3.72 -0.21
C ASN A 18 7.26 -3.81 -1.73
N ASN A 19 6.33 -4.48 -2.42
CA ASN A 19 6.36 -4.70 -3.86
C ASN A 19 5.54 -3.66 -4.66
N TRP A 20 5.04 -2.62 -4.01
CA TRP A 20 4.37 -1.50 -4.68
C TRP A 20 5.36 -0.69 -5.51
N ILE A 21 5.03 -0.48 -6.78
CA ILE A 21 5.79 0.36 -7.71
C ILE A 21 4.84 1.40 -8.26
N GLY A 22 4.81 2.57 -7.63
CA GLY A 22 3.98 3.70 -8.05
C GLY A 22 4.04 4.85 -7.05
N ASP A 23 3.55 6.02 -7.45
CA ASP A 23 3.46 7.17 -6.56
C ASP A 23 2.06 7.28 -5.97
N ALA A 24 1.78 6.46 -4.95
CA ALA A 24 0.51 6.53 -4.24
C ALA A 24 0.40 7.73 -3.29
N GLN A 25 1.39 8.63 -3.27
CA GLN A 25 1.43 9.81 -2.38
C GLN A 25 1.09 9.46 -0.92
N MET A 26 1.71 8.40 -0.40
CA MET A 26 1.47 7.95 0.97
C MET A 26 1.96 8.99 1.97
N GLN A 27 1.07 9.40 2.88
CA GLN A 27 1.39 10.29 3.99
C GLN A 27 0.99 9.63 5.31
N PHE A 28 1.93 9.55 6.25
CA PHE A 28 1.62 9.12 7.61
C PHE A 28 0.72 10.17 8.29
N LYS A 29 -0.41 9.74 8.86
CA LYS A 29 -1.30 10.62 9.64
C LYS A 29 -1.07 10.47 11.13
N ASN A 30 -1.27 9.27 11.66
CA ASN A 30 -0.99 8.91 13.06
C ASN A 30 -1.03 7.38 13.25
N SER A 31 -0.65 6.90 14.42
CA SER A 31 -0.58 5.48 14.75
C SER A 31 -1.94 4.77 14.83
N VAL A 32 -3.06 5.49 14.92
CA VAL A 32 -4.40 4.92 15.00
C VAL A 32 -5.04 4.78 13.62
N ALA A 33 -4.90 5.80 12.78
CA ALA A 33 -5.47 5.89 11.44
C ALA A 33 -4.57 5.27 10.37
N GLY A 34 -3.25 5.34 10.55
CA GLY A 34 -2.25 4.84 9.60
C GLY A 34 -1.85 5.85 8.54
N TYR A 35 -1.99 5.45 7.28
CA TYR A 35 -1.54 6.21 6.12
C TYR A 35 -2.72 6.69 5.28
N GLU A 36 -2.63 7.93 4.82
CA GLU A 36 -3.45 8.46 3.74
C GLU A 36 -2.72 8.26 2.41
N TYR A 37 -3.40 7.81 1.37
CA TYR A 37 -2.81 7.58 0.05
C TYR A 37 -3.84 7.74 -1.07
N GLU A 38 -3.37 7.92 -2.29
CA GLU A 38 -4.18 8.01 -3.49
C GLU A 38 -4.33 6.62 -4.15
N ALA A 39 -5.47 5.96 -3.94
CA ALA A 39 -5.69 4.61 -4.49
C ALA A 39 -5.78 4.57 -6.03
N SER A 40 -6.13 5.70 -6.64
CA SER A 40 -6.22 5.86 -8.11
C SER A 40 -4.87 6.19 -8.76
N ALA A 41 -3.79 6.29 -7.98
CA ALA A 41 -2.47 6.53 -8.52
C ALA A 41 -2.06 5.41 -9.48
N LYS A 42 -1.43 5.78 -10.60
CA LYS A 42 -0.88 4.81 -11.56
C LYS A 42 0.31 4.09 -10.94
N GLY A 43 0.06 2.89 -10.41
CA GLY A 43 1.09 2.01 -9.89
C GLY A 43 0.85 0.54 -10.25
N LYS A 44 1.78 -0.30 -9.85
CA LYS A 44 1.74 -1.76 -10.05
C LYS A 44 2.11 -2.46 -8.76
N CYS A 45 1.50 -3.62 -8.53
CA CYS A 45 1.94 -4.56 -7.52
C CYS A 45 2.83 -5.60 -8.19
N THR A 46 4.12 -5.64 -7.86
CA THR A 46 4.93 -6.78 -8.28
C THR A 46 4.63 -7.98 -7.37
N ARG A 47 4.36 -9.15 -7.95
CA ARG A 47 4.29 -10.40 -7.18
C ARG A 47 5.71 -10.87 -6.89
N ARG A 48 5.84 -11.72 -5.87
CA ARG A 48 7.12 -12.35 -5.47
C ARG A 48 7.86 -13.06 -6.61
N ASN A 49 7.15 -13.45 -7.68
CA ASN A 49 7.70 -14.13 -8.85
C ASN A 49 8.00 -13.17 -10.04
N GLY A 50 8.07 -11.85 -9.80
CA GLY A 50 8.37 -10.84 -10.84
C GLY A 50 7.18 -10.46 -11.75
N ALA A 51 6.06 -11.19 -11.70
CA ALA A 51 4.85 -10.83 -12.43
C ALA A 51 4.22 -9.55 -11.85
N SER A 52 4.04 -8.52 -12.69
CA SER A 52 3.38 -7.27 -12.29
C SER A 52 1.88 -7.32 -12.59
N THR A 53 1.04 -7.09 -11.59
CA THR A 53 -0.39 -6.79 -11.80
C THR A 53 -0.63 -5.29 -11.72
N GLY A 54 -1.64 -4.79 -12.44
CA GLY A 54 -2.08 -3.39 -12.27
C GLY A 54 -2.39 -3.08 -10.81
N ALA A 55 -2.37 -1.79 -10.44
CA ALA A 55 -2.72 -1.34 -9.09
C ALA A 55 -3.99 -2.06 -8.60
N CYS A 56 -3.83 -2.87 -7.56
CA CYS A 56 -4.90 -3.69 -7.00
C CYS A 56 -5.03 -3.40 -5.51
N TYR A 57 -6.25 -3.52 -5.00
CA TYR A 57 -6.56 -3.30 -3.58
C TYR A 57 -6.07 -4.42 -2.67
N SER A 58 -5.40 -5.44 -3.21
CA SER A 58 -4.92 -6.58 -2.43
C SER A 58 -3.49 -6.95 -2.80
N CYS A 59 -2.74 -7.39 -1.81
CA CYS A 59 -1.39 -7.93 -1.96
C CYS A 59 -1.41 -9.41 -1.59
N PRO A 60 -1.35 -10.33 -2.56
CA PRO A 60 -1.29 -11.77 -2.27
C PRO A 60 0.05 -12.05 -1.56
N SER A 61 -0.03 -12.57 -0.33
CA SER A 61 1.08 -12.65 0.63
C SER A 61 1.56 -11.27 1.09
N TYR A 62 0.74 -10.60 1.91
CA TYR A 62 1.00 -9.25 2.42
C TYR A 62 2.38 -9.16 3.08
N GLU A 63 3.32 -8.54 2.37
CA GLU A 63 4.64 -8.20 2.88
C GLU A 63 4.72 -6.67 2.99
N PRO A 64 4.48 -6.09 4.18
CA PRO A 64 4.46 -4.65 4.38
C PRO A 64 5.80 -4.00 4.03
N SER A 65 5.77 -2.81 3.44
CA SER A 65 6.95 -1.97 3.23
C SER A 65 7.57 -1.56 4.57
N MET A 66 8.82 -1.10 4.55
CA MET A 66 9.53 -0.67 5.77
C MET A 66 8.76 0.38 6.57
N ASP A 67 8.05 1.28 5.90
CA ASP A 67 7.21 2.27 6.57
C ASP A 67 5.93 1.67 7.13
N ALA A 68 5.22 0.85 6.34
CA ALA A 68 4.01 0.17 6.81
C ALA A 68 4.29 -0.75 8.01
N ARG A 69 5.47 -1.39 8.06
CA ARG A 69 5.93 -2.24 9.18
C ARG A 69 6.01 -1.50 10.52
N LYS A 70 6.24 -0.18 10.53
CA LYS A 70 6.29 0.61 11.77
C LYS A 70 4.94 0.63 12.51
N LEU A 71 3.84 0.27 11.83
CA LEU A 71 2.49 0.31 12.37
C LEU A 71 1.86 -1.08 12.59
N LEU A 72 2.62 -2.17 12.45
CA LEU A 72 2.10 -3.54 12.65
C LEU A 72 2.37 -4.05 14.07
#